data_AF-A0A8T5AY64-F1
#
_entry.id   AF-A0A8T5AY64-F1
#
_cell.length_a   1.000
_cell.length_b   1.000
_cell.length_c   1.000
_cell.angle_alpha   90.00
_cell.angle_beta   90.00
_cell.angle_gamma   90.00
#
_symmetry.space_group_name_H-M   'P 1'
#
loop_
_entity.id
_entity.type
_entity.pdbx_description
1 polymer ?
#
loop_
_entity_poly.entity_id
_entity_poly.type
_entity_poly.pdbx_seq_one_letter_code
_entity_poly.pdbx_strand_id
1 'polypeptide(L)'
;IPAEKNVGSEVVGGTINKTGLLKIRATRIGDETALAQIIRLVEEAQASNAPIQRFADRVVGYFVPAVFTVAALAFFYWLFTMGFTHAFLVLLAVLLIACPCALGIA
;
A
#
# COMPACT_ATOMS: atom_id res chain seq x y z
N ILE A 1 6.14 9.99 35.69
CA ILE A 1 5.94 10.77 36.93
C ILE A 1 5.14 12.02 36.56
N PRO A 2 4.07 12.40 37.28
CA PRO A 2 3.31 13.62 36.98
C PRO A 2 4.23 14.84 37.04
N ALA A 3 4.14 15.72 36.05
CA ALA A 3 4.90 16.97 36.04
C ALA A 3 4.12 18.06 36.82
N GLU A 4 4.80 18.77 37.71
CA GLU A 4 4.22 19.95 38.36
C GLU A 4 4.00 21.07 37.33
N LYS A 5 2.86 21.74 37.43
CA LYS A 5 2.46 22.84 36.56
C LYS A 5 2.08 24.05 37.41
N ASN A 6 2.82 25.14 37.21
CA ASN A 6 2.60 26.43 37.87
C ASN A 6 2.06 27.47 36.89
N VAL A 7 1.68 28.64 37.39
CA VAL A 7 1.19 29.76 36.58
C VAL A 7 2.18 30.08 35.47
N GLY A 8 1.72 30.08 34.21
CA GLY A 8 2.54 30.30 33.02
C GLY A 8 3.13 29.03 32.37
N SER A 9 2.92 27.85 32.95
CA SER A 9 3.37 26.59 32.35
C SER A 9 2.51 26.19 31.15
N GLU A 10 3.15 25.77 30.04
CA GLU A 10 2.41 25.16 28.93
C GLU A 10 1.83 23.80 29.32
N VAL A 11 0.61 23.56 28.85
CA VAL A 11 -0.14 22.31 29.03
C VAL A 11 -0.57 21.78 27.67
N VAL A 12 -0.51 20.47 27.51
CA VAL A 12 -0.82 19.80 26.25
C VAL A 12 -2.20 19.17 26.35
N GLY A 13 -3.06 19.44 25.37
CA GLY A 13 -4.36 18.77 25.24
C GLY A 13 -4.19 17.25 25.16
N GLY A 14 -4.92 16.51 25.99
CA GLY A 14 -4.77 15.05 26.14
C GLY A 14 -4.03 14.61 27.42
N THR A 15 -3.44 15.54 28.17
CA THR A 15 -2.88 15.24 29.50
C THR A 15 -3.97 15.21 30.58
N ILE A 16 -3.82 14.31 31.56
CA ILE A 16 -4.76 14.16 32.68
C ILE A 16 -4.27 15.00 33.86
N ASN A 17 -5.09 15.97 34.29
CA ASN A 17 -4.86 16.70 35.53
C ASN A 17 -5.15 15.78 36.73
N LYS A 18 -4.18 15.61 37.64
CA LYS A 18 -4.34 14.74 38.81
C LYS A 18 -4.91 15.47 40.02
N THR A 19 -4.50 16.71 40.27
CA THR A 19 -4.75 17.38 41.55
C THR A 19 -5.02 18.86 41.32
N GLY A 20 -6.10 19.36 41.91
CA GLY A 20 -6.46 20.78 41.91
C GLY A 20 -7.24 21.25 40.67
N LEU A 21 -7.73 22.48 40.73
CA LEU A 21 -8.44 23.16 39.65
C LEU A 21 -7.45 23.99 38.81
N LEU A 22 -7.27 23.62 37.54
CA LEU A 22 -6.49 24.38 36.57
C LEU A 22 -7.42 25.26 35.72
N LYS A 23 -7.18 26.57 35.69
CA LYS A 23 -7.71 27.46 34.64
C LYS A 23 -6.62 27.68 33.59
N ILE A 24 -6.91 27.29 32.36
CA ILE A 24 -5.96 27.31 31.25
C ILE A 24 -6.50 28.26 30.18
N ARG A 25 -5.62 29.08 29.60
CA ARG A 25 -5.92 29.82 28.38
C ARG A 25 -5.59 28.95 27.18
N ALA A 26 -6.58 28.70 26.32
CA ALA A 26 -6.34 27.96 25.09
C ALA A 26 -5.46 28.79 24.15
N THR A 27 -4.23 28.33 23.90
CA THR A 27 -3.28 28.96 22.96
C THR A 27 -3.33 28.34 21.58
N ARG A 28 -3.64 27.04 21.49
CA ARG A 28 -3.80 26.26 20.25
C ARG A 28 -5.05 25.38 20.37
N ILE A 29 -5.91 25.40 19.36
CA ILE A 29 -7.19 24.66 19.32
C ILE A 29 -7.37 23.96 17.97
N GLY A 30 -8.10 22.84 17.97
CA GLY A 30 -8.36 22.05 16.76
C GLY A 30 -7.09 21.48 16.14
N ASP A 31 -6.84 21.86 14.88
CA ASP A 31 -5.73 21.37 14.04
C ASP A 31 -4.35 21.82 14.53
N GLU A 32 -4.29 22.84 15.39
CA GLU A 32 -3.04 23.32 15.98
C GLU A 32 -2.67 22.58 17.28
N THR A 33 -3.49 21.63 17.72
CA THR A 33 -3.18 20.84 18.92
C THR A 33 -2.05 19.84 18.64
N ALA A 34 -1.25 19.55 19.67
CA ALA A 34 -0.18 18.55 19.55
C ALA A 34 -0.72 17.16 19.13
N LEU A 35 -1.95 16.82 19.52
CA LEU A 35 -2.58 15.56 19.14
C LEU A 35 -2.92 15.54 17.64
N ALA A 36 -3.47 16.63 17.10
CA ALA A 36 -3.78 16.75 15.68
C ALA A 36 -2.50 16.68 14.82
N GLN A 37 -1.39 17.26 15.28
CA GLN A 37 -0.09 17.12 14.62
C GLN A 37 0.42 15.68 14.63
N ILE A 38 0.26 14.94 15.73
CA ILE A 38 0.63 13.52 15.80
C ILE A 38 -0.23 12.68 14.84
N ILE A 39 -1.54 12.94 14.78
CA ILE A 39 -2.44 12.24 13.85
C ILE A 39 -2.01 12.48 12.40
N ARG A 40 -1.74 13.74 12.01
CA ARG A 40 -1.24 14.07 10.67
C ARG A 40 0.09 13.39 10.35
N LEU A 41 1.04 13.38 11.28
CA LEU A 41 2.32 12.70 11.11
C LEU A 41 2.14 11.18 10.93
N VAL A 42 1.21 10.57 11.67
CA VAL A 42 0.89 9.15 11.53
C VAL A 42 0.16 8.88 10.21
N GLU A 43 -0.77 9.73 9.80
CA GLU A 43 -1.46 9.63 8.50
C GLU A 43 -0.50 9.81 7.33
N GLU A 44 0.42 10.76 7.37
CA GLU A 44 1.46 10.93 6.34
C GLU A 44 2.39 9.70 6.29
N ALA A 45 2.79 9.17 7.45
CA ALA A 45 3.57 7.94 7.52
C ALA A 45 2.77 6.72 7.02
N GLN A 46 1.47 6.63 7.29
CA GLN A 46 0.65 5.50 6.85
C GLN A 46 0.18 5.59 5.40
N ALA A 47 -0.01 6.79 4.86
CA ALA A 47 -0.25 7.04 3.44
C ALA A 47 1.00 6.72 2.59
N SER A 48 2.17 6.62 3.23
CA SER A 48 3.38 6.09 2.60
C SER A 48 3.41 4.55 2.51
N ASN A 49 2.43 3.84 3.08
CA ASN A 49 2.20 2.42 2.76
C ASN A 49 1.55 2.33 1.36
N ALA A 50 2.01 1.55 0.39
CA ALA A 50 3.07 0.57 0.38
C ALA A 50 3.80 0.68 -0.99
N PRO A 51 5.02 1.22 -1.07
CA PRO A 51 5.78 1.28 -2.33
C PRO A 51 5.92 -0.10 -2.98
N ILE A 52 5.94 -1.17 -2.17
CA ILE A 52 6.01 -2.56 -2.61
C ILE A 52 4.85 -2.94 -3.57
N GLN A 53 3.64 -2.42 -3.35
CA GLN A 53 2.47 -2.75 -4.16
C GLN A 53 2.60 -2.18 -5.58
N ARG A 54 3.16 -0.97 -5.70
CA ARG A 54 3.48 -0.35 -7.00
C ARG A 54 4.60 -1.08 -7.75
N PHE A 55 5.53 -1.70 -7.03
CA PHE A 55 6.56 -2.54 -7.66
C PHE A 55 5.97 -3.83 -8.22
N ALA A 56 5.10 -4.51 -7.45
CA ALA A 56 4.40 -5.71 -7.91
C ALA A 56 3.53 -5.42 -9.14
N ASP A 57 2.72 -4.36 -9.10
CA ASP A 57 1.87 -3.95 -10.22
C ASP A 57 2.68 -3.65 -11.48
N ARG A 58 3.86 -3.03 -11.32
CA ARG A 58 4.74 -2.73 -12.45
C ARG A 58 5.31 -4.00 -13.07
N VAL A 59 5.71 -4.98 -12.27
CA VAL A 59 6.19 -6.29 -12.77
C VAL A 59 5.09 -7.01 -13.53
N VAL A 60 3.87 -7.06 -12.97
CA VAL A 60 2.71 -7.66 -13.64
C VAL A 60 2.38 -6.94 -14.95
N GLY A 61 2.50 -5.60 -14.97
CA GLY A 61 2.30 -4.79 -16.17
C GLY A 61 3.22 -5.12 -17.34
N TYR A 62 4.44 -5.61 -17.08
CA TYR A 62 5.36 -6.09 -18.12
C TYR A 62 5.23 -7.60 -18.40
N PHE A 63 4.95 -8.40 -17.36
CA PHE A 63 4.90 -9.86 -17.47
C PHE A 63 3.71 -10.34 -18.30
N VAL A 64 2.52 -9.76 -18.08
CA VAL A 64 1.30 -10.12 -18.81
C VAL A 64 1.45 -9.94 -20.32
N PRO A 65 1.85 -8.77 -20.85
CA PRO A 65 2.02 -8.61 -22.29
C PRO A 65 3.11 -9.55 -22.83
N ALA A 66 4.22 -9.75 -22.11
CA ALA A 66 5.28 -10.66 -22.54
C ALA A 66 4.78 -12.09 -22.76
N VAL A 67 4.02 -12.65 -21.79
CA VAL A 67 3.43 -13.99 -21.88
C VAL A 67 2.47 -14.10 -23.07
N PHE A 68 1.62 -13.09 -23.30
CA PHE A 68 0.70 -13.08 -24.44
C PHE A 68 1.45 -13.07 -25.78
N THR A 69 2.54 -12.32 -25.91
CA THR A 69 3.39 -12.37 -27.11
C THR A 69 4.00 -13.75 -27.34
N VAL A 70 4.54 -14.39 -26.31
CA VAL A 70 5.15 -15.72 -26.43
C VAL A 70 4.09 -16.77 -26.77
N ALA A 71 2.92 -16.72 -26.14
CA ALA A 71 1.80 -17.60 -26.44
C ALA A 71 1.31 -17.46 -27.88
N ALA A 72 1.19 -16.22 -28.38
CA ALA A 72 0.81 -15.96 -29.77
C ALA A 72 1.86 -16.51 -30.75
N LEU A 73 3.15 -16.29 -30.49
CA LEU A 73 4.23 -16.83 -31.33
C LEU A 73 4.22 -18.36 -31.36
N ALA A 74 4.06 -19.00 -30.19
CA ALA A 74 3.96 -20.46 -30.10
C ALA A 74 2.73 -21.00 -30.85
N PHE A 75 1.59 -20.32 -30.74
CA PHE A 75 0.37 -20.67 -31.47
C PHE A 75 0.56 -20.56 -32.99
N PHE A 76 1.10 -19.44 -33.50
CA PHE A 76 1.33 -19.28 -34.93
C PHE A 76 2.33 -20.29 -35.49
N TYR A 77 3.39 -20.58 -34.73
CA TYR A 77 4.40 -21.56 -35.13
C TYR A 77 3.80 -22.96 -35.27
N TRP A 78 3.00 -23.41 -34.29
CA TRP A 78 2.36 -24.73 -34.31
C TRP A 78 1.13 -24.84 -35.20
N LEU A 79 0.46 -23.73 -35.49
CA LEU A 79 -0.63 -23.70 -36.45
C LEU A 79 -0.13 -24.09 -37.86
N PHE A 80 1.08 -23.66 -38.23
CA PHE A 80 1.66 -23.95 -39.54
C PHE A 80 2.24 -25.36 -39.68
N THR A 81 2.60 -26.04 -38.59
CA THR A 81 3.30 -27.33 -38.65
C THR A 81 2.39 -28.54 -38.36
N MET A 82 1.50 -28.46 -37.36
CA MET A 82 0.81 -29.63 -36.79
C MET A 82 -0.72 -29.49 -36.73
N GLY A 83 -1.28 -28.36 -37.16
CA GLY A 83 -2.72 -28.12 -37.21
C GLY A 83 -3.33 -27.52 -35.93
N PHE A 84 -4.61 -27.14 -36.02
CA PHE A 84 -5.30 -26.31 -35.02
C PHE A 84 -5.37 -26.93 -33.61
N THR A 85 -5.64 -28.24 -33.51
CA THR A 85 -5.81 -28.94 -32.22
C THR A 85 -4.53 -28.91 -31.38
N HIS A 86 -3.36 -29.10 -32.00
CA HIS A 86 -2.08 -29.05 -31.29
C HIS A 86 -1.67 -27.62 -30.94
N ALA A 87 -1.92 -26.65 -31.83
CA ALA A 87 -1.68 -25.24 -31.56
C ALA A 87 -2.50 -24.74 -30.34
N PHE A 88 -3.77 -25.14 -30.24
CA PHE A 88 -4.64 -24.78 -29.12
C PHE A 88 -4.18 -25.38 -27.79
N LEU A 89 -3.73 -26.64 -27.78
CA LEU A 89 -3.17 -27.29 -26.60
C LEU A 89 -1.92 -26.58 -26.09
N VAL A 90 -1.02 -26.19 -26.99
CA VAL A 90 0.22 -25.47 -26.61
C VAL A 90 -0.07 -24.05 -26.13
N LEU A 91 -1.00 -23.34 -26.77
CA LEU A 91 -1.49 -22.04 -26.28
C LEU A 91 -1.99 -22.14 -24.84
N LEU A 92 -2.90 -23.09 -24.56
CA LEU A 92 -3.46 -23.28 -23.23
C LEU A 92 -2.39 -23.69 -22.21
N ALA A 93 -1.46 -24.57 -22.57
CA ALA A 93 -0.36 -24.98 -21.71
C ALA A 93 0.53 -23.79 -21.29
N VAL A 94 0.86 -22.91 -22.24
CA VAL A 94 1.67 -21.71 -21.98
C VAL A 94 0.95 -20.73 -21.07
N LEU A 95 -0.35 -20.46 -21.31
CA LEU A 95 -1.12 -19.56 -20.43
C LEU A 95 -1.29 -20.13 -19.02
N LEU A 96 -1.51 -21.45 -18.90
CA LEU A 96 -1.77 -22.10 -17.62
C LEU A 96 -0.51 -22.14 -16.73
N ILE A 97 0.66 -22.40 -17.32
CA ILE A 97 1.96 -22.32 -16.62
C ILE A 97 2.29 -20.89 -16.22
N ALA A 98 1.89 -19.90 -17.02
CA ALA A 98 2.21 -18.50 -16.79
C ALA A 98 1.27 -17.76 -15.84
N CYS A 99 0.21 -18.39 -15.30
CA CYS A 99 -0.72 -17.69 -14.41
C CYS A 99 0.03 -17.09 -13.21
N PRO A 100 0.03 -15.76 -13.02
CA PRO A 100 0.66 -15.11 -11.86
C PRO A 100 -0.23 -15.22 -10.61
N CYS A 101 -1.03 -16.29 -10.51
CA CYS A 101 -1.98 -16.55 -9.44
C CYS A 101 -1.36 -16.45 -8.03
N ALA A 102 -0.04 -16.70 -7.89
CA ALA A 102 0.70 -16.58 -6.63
C ALA A 102 1.24 -15.16 -6.32
N LEU A 103 1.30 -14.25 -7.29
CA LEU A 103 1.84 -12.89 -7.11
C LEU A 103 0.85 -11.93 -6.43
N GLY A 104 -0.46 -12.20 -6.49
CA GLY A 104 -1.49 -11.32 -5.91
C GLY A 104 -1.82 -11.57 -4.44
N ILE A 105 -1.23 -12.60 -3.83
CA ILE A 105 -1.44 -12.98 -2.41
C ILE A 105 -0.24 -12.63 -1.52
N ALA A 106 0.78 -11.96 -2.08
CA ALA A 106 2.02 -11.57 -1.42
C ALA A 106 2.07 -10.06 -1.15
#